data_AF-A0A328A529-F1
#
_entry.id   AF-A0A328A529-F1
#
_cell.length_a   1.000
_cell.length_b   1.000
_cell.length_c   1.000
_cell.angle_alpha   90.00
_cell.angle_beta   90.00
_cell.angle_gamma   90.00
#
_symmetry.space_group_name_H-M   'P 1'
#
loop_
_entity.id
_entity.type
_entity.pdbx_description
1 polymer ?
#
loop_
_entity_poly.entity_id
_entity_poly.type
_entity_poly.pdbx_seq_one_letter_code
_entity_poly.pdbx_strand_id
1 'polypeptide(L)' 'MISDSWGQHEVNNEGTSVCFTFDGNNEEDVKKVTDFYHKAIEVGCKEAMPLGQTECSKLYGYFNDPFGVTSMINAC' A
#
# COMPACT_ATOMS: atom_id res chain seq x y z
N MET A 1 -13.95 -9.30 -8.96
CA MET A 1 -13.50 -9.06 -10.35
C MET A 1 -12.98 -10.38 -10.90
N ILE A 2 -13.16 -10.64 -12.20
CA ILE A 2 -12.73 -11.88 -12.83
C ILE A 2 -11.44 -11.60 -13.64
N SER A 3 -10.45 -12.48 -13.55
CA SER A 3 -9.18 -12.33 -14.26
C SER A 3 -9.32 -12.75 -15.73
N ASP A 4 -9.18 -11.80 -16.64
CA ASP A 4 -9.17 -12.08 -18.09
C ASP A 4 -7.90 -12.82 -18.54
N SER A 5 -6.80 -12.65 -17.81
CA SER A 5 -5.51 -13.27 -18.11
C SER A 5 -5.35 -14.67 -17.51
N TRP A 6 -6.17 -15.03 -16.52
CA TRP A 6 -6.08 -16.31 -15.80
C TRP A 6 -7.38 -17.13 -15.91
N GLY A 7 -7.88 -17.25 -17.13
CA GLY A 7 -8.97 -18.18 -17.46
C GLY A 7 -10.25 -17.91 -16.69
N GLN A 8 -10.59 -16.64 -16.44
CA GLN A 8 -11.81 -16.22 -15.78
C GLN A 8 -11.95 -16.69 -14.31
N HIS A 9 -10.83 -16.84 -13.59
CA HIS A 9 -10.88 -17.07 -12.15
C HIS A 9 -11.32 -15.82 -11.37
N GLU A 10 -12.05 -16.02 -10.29
CA GLU A 10 -12.29 -14.97 -9.30
C GLU A 10 -10.96 -14.53 -8.69
N VAL A 11 -10.70 -13.23 -8.72
CA VAL A 11 -9.52 -12.65 -8.07
C VAL A 11 -9.86 -12.41 -6.59
N ASN A 12 -9.27 -13.21 -5.71
CA ASN A 12 -9.22 -12.97 -4.28
C ASN A 12 -7.78 -13.19 -3.78
N ASN A 13 -7.12 -12.11 -3.34
CA ASN A 13 -5.78 -12.13 -2.77
C ASN A 13 -5.77 -11.88 -1.26
N GLU A 14 -6.91 -12.00 -0.58
CA GLU A 14 -7.01 -11.85 0.88
C GLU A 14 -5.91 -12.64 1.61
N GLY A 15 -5.27 -11.98 2.57
CA GLY A 15 -4.13 -12.53 3.30
C GLY A 15 -2.77 -12.34 2.61
N THR A 16 -2.75 -11.92 1.34
CA THR A 16 -1.51 -11.52 0.66
C THR A 16 -1.14 -10.10 1.08
N SER A 17 0.13 -9.92 1.50
CA SER A 17 0.65 -8.62 1.85
C SER A 17 1.94 -8.32 1.11
N VAL A 18 2.07 -7.08 0.65
CA VAL A 18 3.29 -6.56 0.02
C VAL A 18 3.78 -5.38 0.85
N CYS A 19 5.06 -5.38 1.22
CA CYS A 19 5.68 -4.25 1.91
C CYS A 19 6.68 -3.58 0.98
N PHE A 20 6.49 -2.29 0.74
CA PHE A 20 7.43 -1.44 0.03
C PHE A 20 8.23 -0.63 1.05
N THR A 21 9.56 -0.80 1.03
CA THR A 21 10.48 -0.10 1.91
C THR A 21 11.27 0.93 1.12
N PHE A 22 11.31 2.16 1.63
CA PHE A 22 12.02 3.30 1.04
C PHE A 22 13.01 3.90 2.03
N ASP A 23 13.94 4.73 1.55
CA ASP A 23 14.85 5.49 2.41
C ASP A 23 14.11 6.69 3.03
N GLY A 24 13.89 6.67 4.34
CA GLY A 24 13.26 7.75 5.10
C GLY A 24 14.13 9.00 5.26
N ASN A 25 15.39 8.96 4.83
CA ASN A 25 16.29 10.12 4.77
C ASN A 25 16.28 10.80 3.40
N ASN A 26 15.72 10.14 2.37
CA ASN A 26 15.53 10.73 1.07
C ASN A 26 14.16 11.41 1.00
N GLU A 27 14.14 12.74 1.09
CA GLU A 27 12.92 13.54 1.05
C GLU A 27 12.08 13.32 -0.22
N GLU A 28 12.72 13.03 -1.35
CA GLU A 28 12.03 12.75 -2.61
C GLU A 28 11.28 11.41 -2.55
N ASP A 29 11.89 10.38 -1.96
CA ASP A 29 11.26 9.07 -1.81
C ASP A 29 10.11 9.13 -0.81
N VAL A 30 10.31 9.81 0.33
CA VAL A 30 9.25 10.07 1.33
C VAL A 30 8.07 10.79 0.70
N LYS A 31 8.32 11.80 -0.14
CA LYS A 31 7.25 12.52 -0.85
C LYS A 31 6.52 11.60 -1.83
N LYS A 32 7.25 10.90 -2.70
CA LYS A 32 6.66 10.00 -3.72
C LYS A 32 5.79 8.93 -3.09
N VAL A 33 6.26 8.32 -2.00
CA VAL A 33 5.52 7.24 -1.35
C VAL A 33 4.28 7.76 -0.59
N THR A 34 4.37 8.95 -0.02
CA THR A 34 3.22 9.64 0.59
C THR A 34 2.15 9.95 -0.46
N ASP A 35 2.56 10.50 -1.61
CA ASP A 35 1.66 10.81 -2.73
C ASP A 35 1.01 9.53 -3.29
N PHE A 36 1.78 8.44 -3.42
CA PHE A 36 1.26 7.14 -3.85
C PHE A 36 0.20 6.60 -2.89
N TYR A 37 0.47 6.64 -1.57
CA TYR A 37 -0.46 6.18 -0.55
C TYR A 37 -1.78 6.95 -0.62
N HIS A 38 -1.73 8.28 -0.60
CA HIS A 38 -2.95 9.09 -0.67
C HIS A 38 -3.70 8.87 -1.98
N LYS A 39 -2.98 8.73 -3.10
CA LYS A 39 -3.62 8.45 -4.38
C LYS A 39 -4.35 7.12 -4.39
N ALA A 40 -3.78 6.08 -3.76
CA ALA A 40 -4.41 4.78 -3.63
C ALA A 40 -5.74 4.87 -2.86
N ILE A 41 -5.77 5.65 -1.76
CA ILE A 41 -7.00 5.88 -1.00
C ILE A 41 -8.03 6.66 -1.83
N GLU A 42 -7.62 7.71 -2.53
CA GLU A 42 -8.52 8.50 -3.40
C GLU A 42 -9.22 7.66 -4.47
N VAL A 43 -8.54 6.65 -5.03
CA VAL A 43 -9.09 5.78 -6.07
C VAL A 43 -9.88 4.59 -5.52
N GLY A 44 -10.09 4.53 -4.20
CA GLY A 44 -10.99 3.58 -3.56
C GLY A 44 -10.31 2.42 -2.83
N CYS A 45 -8.99 2.45 -2.62
CA CYS A 45 -8.37 1.56 -1.64
C CYS A 45 -8.82 1.94 -0.23
N LYS A 46 -8.98 0.95 0.64
CA LYS A 46 -9.42 1.18 2.01
C LYS A 46 -8.21 1.38 2.90
N GLU A 47 -8.08 2.58 3.47
CA GLU A 47 -7.11 2.83 4.54
C GLU A 47 -7.40 1.90 5.73
N ALA A 48 -6.36 1.19 6.18
CA ALA A 48 -6.44 0.28 7.32
C ALA A 48 -5.59 0.77 8.49
N MET A 49 -4.40 1.30 8.20
CA MET A 49 -3.60 2.08 9.13
C MET A 49 -3.14 3.37 8.43
N PRO A 50 -3.52 4.55 8.96
CA PRO A 50 -3.10 5.83 8.40
C PRO A 50 -1.58 5.94 8.32
N LEU A 51 -1.10 6.57 7.26
CA LEU A 51 0.32 6.82 7.06
C LEU A 51 0.84 7.82 8.09
N GLY A 52 1.88 7.45 8.85
CA GLY A 52 2.45 8.34 9.86
C GLY A 52 3.75 7.81 10.47
N GLN A 53 4.38 8.61 11.31
CA GLN A 53 5.58 8.22 12.03
C GLN A 53 5.27 7.17 13.10
N THR A 54 6.17 6.21 13.28
CA THR A 54 6.12 5.20 14.35
C THR A 54 7.44 5.20 15.14
N GLU A 55 7.52 4.41 16.20
CA GLU A 55 8.75 4.27 16.99
C GLU A 55 9.91 3.68 16.17
N CYS A 56 9.60 2.87 15.15
CA CYS A 56 10.58 2.12 14.37
C CYS A 56 10.82 2.69 12.96
N SER A 57 10.04 3.68 12.54
CA SER A 57 10.05 4.18 11.16
C SER A 57 9.56 5.61 11.06
N LYS A 58 10.17 6.40 10.18
CA LYS A 58 9.78 7.79 9.92
C LYS A 58 8.41 7.87 9.24
N LEU A 59 8.05 6.84 8.50
CA LEU A 59 6.75 6.76 7.82
C LEU A 59 6.33 5.30 7.69
N TYR A 60 5.18 4.96 8.27
CA TYR A 60 4.59 3.63 8.19
C TYR A 60 3.08 3.72 8.11
N GLY A 61 2.47 2.86 7.32
CA GLY A 61 1.03 2.75 7.16
C GLY A 61 0.66 1.72 6.10
N TYR A 62 -0.61 1.38 6.00
CA TYR A 62 -1.06 0.41 5.00
C TYR A 62 -2.53 0.56 4.63
N PHE A 63 -2.84 0.08 3.44
CA PHE A 63 -4.19 0.06 2.87
C PHE A 63 -4.47 -1.29 2.23
N ASN A 64 -5.75 -1.59 2.05
CA ASN A 64 -6.21 -2.78 1.35
C ASN A 64 -6.82 -2.38 0.01
N ASP A 65 -6.40 -3.03 -1.05
CA ASP A 65 -7.01 -2.83 -2.37
C ASP A 65 -8.32 -3.63 -2.51
N PRO A 66 -9.15 -3.33 -3.53
CA PRO A 66 -10.40 -4.07 -3.78
C PRO A 66 -10.22 -5.54 -4.16
N PHE A 67 -8.99 -6.00 -4.39
CA PHE A 67 -8.66 -7.37 -4.76
C PHE A 67 -8.17 -8.20 -3.56
N GLY A 68 -8.14 -7.59 -2.37
CA GLY A 68 -7.75 -8.25 -1.13
C GLY A 68 -6.26 -8.18 -0.81
N VAL A 69 -5.44 -7.45 -1.59
CA VAL A 69 -4.02 -7.27 -1.28
C VAL A 69 -3.86 -6.17 -0.24
N THR A 70 -3.12 -6.47 0.82
CA THR A 70 -2.64 -5.47 1.78
C THR A 70 -1.33 -4.87 1.27
N SER A 71 -1.31 -3.56 1.02
CA SER A 71 -0.08 -2.84 0.67
C SER A 71 0.42 -2.03 1.86
N MET A 72 1.60 -2.39 2.35
CA MET A 72 2.30 -1.74 3.44
C MET A 72 3.39 -0.81 2.89
N ILE A 73 3.43 0.40 3.45
CA ILE A 73 4.42 1.41 3.15
C ILE A 73 5.31 1.59 4.37
N ASN A 74 6.62 1.60 4.17
CA ASN A 74 7.61 1.83 5.21
C ASN A 74 8.75 2.71 4.69
N ALA A 75 9.11 3.77 5.41
CA ALA A 75 10.30 4.59 5.12
C ALA A 75 11.15 4.74 6.39
N CYS A 76 12.31 4.09 6.40
CA CYS A 76 13.22 4.03 7.56
C CYS A 76 14.41 4.96 7.39
#